data_AF-A0A212S4M4-F1
#
_entry.id   AF-A0A212S4M4-F1
#
_cell.length_a   1.000
_cell.length_b   1.000
_cell.length_c   1.000
_cell.angle_alpha   90.00
_cell.angle_beta   90.00
_cell.angle_gamma   90.00
#
_symmetry.space_group_name_H-M   'P 1'
#
loop_
_entity.id
_entity.type
_entity.pdbx_description
1 polymer ?
#
loop_
_entity_poly.entity_id
_entity_poly.type
_entity_poly.pdbx_seq_one_letter_code
_entity_poly.pdbx_strand_id
1 'polypeptide(L)'
;MACLGDNFEEYKQTTKTGAIAAHDLKLCPLVMRVIGMKGVWNMDARASGISANDDADADQDDIMAQAAHSQVSTMARYVRGTIGTLRKVANLRAAHRADRKPND
;
A
#
# COMPACT_ATOMS: atom_id res chain seq x y z
N MET A 1 -27.72 -7.66 0.89
CA MET A 1 -26.27 -7.62 0.76
C MET A 1 -25.88 -6.15 0.79
N ALA A 2 -25.40 -5.65 1.94
CA ALA A 2 -24.96 -4.26 2.05
C ALA A 2 -23.58 -4.19 1.40
N CYS A 3 -23.47 -3.51 0.27
CA CYS A 3 -22.17 -3.19 -0.31
C CYS A 3 -21.57 -2.05 0.50
N LEU A 4 -20.51 -2.32 1.25
CA LEU A 4 -19.60 -1.28 1.74
C LEU A 4 -18.89 -0.73 0.50
N GLY A 5 -19.32 0.44 0.02
CA GLY A 5 -18.61 1.13 -1.05
C GLY A 5 -17.24 1.60 -0.56
N ASP A 6 -16.34 1.90 -1.50
CA ASP A 6 -14.96 2.36 -1.26
C ASP A 6 -14.83 3.57 -0.30
N ASN A 7 -15.95 4.24 -0.02
CA ASN A 7 -16.07 5.39 0.87
C ASN A 7 -16.55 5.08 2.29
N PHE A 8 -16.64 3.83 2.75
CA PHE A 8 -17.11 3.50 4.12
C PHE A 8 -18.46 4.14 4.47
N GLU A 9 -19.35 4.21 3.49
CA GLU A 9 -20.71 4.72 3.65
C GLU A 9 -21.69 3.54 3.64
N GLU A 10 -22.54 3.47 4.65
CA GLU A 10 -23.63 2.50 4.73
C GLU A 10 -24.94 3.13 4.30
N TYR A 11 -25.57 2.52 3.29
CA TYR A 11 -26.87 2.94 2.78
C TYR A 11 -27.92 1.91 3.16
N LYS A 12 -28.98 2.37 3.82
CA LYS A 12 -30.14 1.56 4.15
C LYS A 12 -31.41 2.18 3.60
N GLN A 13 -32.10 1.44 2.75
CA GLN A 13 -33.47 1.77 2.36
C GLN A 13 -34.45 1.30 3.43
N THR A 14 -35.26 2.22 3.93
CA THR A 14 -36.25 1.93 4.98
C THR A 14 -37.51 1.35 4.36
N THR A 15 -38.02 0.25 4.92
CA THR A 15 -39.17 -0.49 4.38
C THR A 15 -40.50 0.24 4.56
N LYS A 16 -40.58 1.17 5.53
CA LYS A 16 -41.83 1.87 5.87
C LYS A 16 -42.06 3.14 5.05
N THR A 17 -41.00 3.87 4.68
CA THR A 17 -41.11 5.16 3.98
C THR A 17 -40.36 5.16 2.64
N GLY A 18 -39.63 4.11 2.31
CA GLY A 18 -38.79 4.04 1.12
C GLY A 18 -37.57 4.96 1.15
N ALA A 19 -37.40 5.74 2.23
CA ALA A 19 -36.32 6.70 2.38
C ALA A 19 -34.97 5.98 2.53
N ILE A 20 -33.93 6.58 1.95
CA ILE A 20 -32.55 6.14 2.07
C ILE A 20 -31.92 6.88 3.24
N ALA A 21 -31.49 6.12 4.25
CA ALA A 21 -30.62 6.61 5.31
C ALA A 21 -29.17 6.28 4.93
N ALA A 22 -28.35 7.31 4.77
CA ALA A 22 -26.92 7.19 4.54
C ALA A 22 -26.17 7.46 5.85
N HIS A 23 -25.24 6.60 6.21
CA HIS A 23 -24.38 6.74 7.37
C HIS A 23 -22.91 6.78 6.92
N ASP A 24 -22.23 7.89 7.16
CA ASP A 24 -20.78 7.97 6.98
C ASP A 24 -20.07 7.42 8.22
N LEU A 25 -19.46 6.24 8.09
CA LEU A 25 -18.81 5.57 9.20
C LEU A 25 -17.49 6.24 9.61
N LYS A 26 -16.94 7.15 8.79
CA LYS A 26 -15.74 7.95 9.13
C LYS A 26 -16.03 8.92 10.26
N LEU A 27 -17.28 9.36 10.39
CA LEU A 27 -17.72 10.25 11.46
C LEU A 27 -17.83 9.53 12.82
N CYS A 28 -17.83 8.20 12.83
CA CYS A 28 -17.87 7.41 14.06
C CYS A 28 -16.45 7.21 14.62
N PRO A 29 -16.10 7.81 15.78
CA PRO A 29 -14.75 7.72 16.33
C PRO A 29 -14.37 6.31 16.79
N LEU A 30 -15.36 5.43 16.97
CA LEU A 30 -15.18 4.04 17.38
C LEU A 30 -14.85 3.15 16.17
N VAL A 31 -15.52 3.36 15.04
CA VAL A 31 -15.19 2.68 13.77
C VAL A 31 -13.77 3.05 13.36
N MET A 32 -13.43 4.35 13.35
CA MET A 32 -12.07 4.82 13.04
C MET A 32 -10.99 4.25 13.98
N ARG A 33 -11.36 3.89 15.21
CA ARG A 33 -10.45 3.23 16.17
C ARG A 33 -10.29 1.75 15.88
N VAL A 34 -11.39 1.04 15.60
CA VAL A 34 -11.39 -0.41 15.31
C VAL A 34 -10.64 -0.71 14.02
N ILE A 35 -10.80 0.13 12.99
CA ILE A 35 -10.03 0.02 11.74
C ILE A 35 -8.59 0.52 11.86
N GLY A 36 -8.17 1.00 13.05
CA GLY A 36 -6.80 1.44 13.30
C GLY A 36 -6.37 2.75 12.62
N MET A 37 -7.30 3.49 12.01
CA MET A 37 -7.00 4.71 11.24
C MET A 37 -6.92 5.99 12.08
N LYS A 38 -6.94 5.90 13.42
CA LYS A 38 -6.70 7.06 14.29
C LYS A 38 -5.20 7.31 14.46
N GLY A 39 -4.74 8.45 13.95
CA GLY A 39 -3.35 8.90 14.11
C GLY A 39 -2.39 8.43 13.01
N VAL A 40 -2.89 7.75 11.98
CA VAL A 40 -2.09 7.47 10.77
C VAL A 40 -1.97 8.76 9.98
N TRP A 41 -0.75 9.28 9.85
CA TRP A 41 -0.49 10.42 8.99
C TRP A 41 -0.57 9.98 7.53
N ASN A 42 -1.19 10.80 6.67
CA ASN A 42 -1.39 10.46 5.24
C ASN A 42 -0.09 10.03 4.52
N MET A 43 1.06 10.51 4.98
CA MET A 43 2.37 10.12 4.43
C MET A 43 2.82 8.72 4.86
N ASP A 44 2.45 8.25 6.05
CA ASP A 44 2.75 6.89 6.48
C ASP A 44 1.87 5.89 5.74
N ALA A 45 0.61 6.22 5.48
CA ALA A 45 -0.26 5.43 4.61
C ALA A 45 0.29 5.33 3.18
N ARG A 46 0.76 6.46 2.62
CA ARG A 46 1.40 6.49 1.30
C ARG A 46 2.71 5.68 1.26
N ALA A 47 3.57 5.81 2.28
CA ALA A 47 4.80 5.05 2.38
C ALA A 47 4.52 3.54 2.49
N SER A 48 3.49 3.14 3.22
CA SER A 48 3.06 1.75 3.31
C SER A 48 2.60 1.19 1.95
N GLY A 49 1.85 1.96 1.16
CA GLY A 49 1.41 1.54 -0.17
C GLY A 49 2.57 1.37 -1.15
N ILE A 50 3.50 2.33 -1.18
CA ILE A 50 4.70 2.26 -2.03
C ILE A 50 5.58 1.08 -1.62
N SER A 51 5.80 0.89 -0.31
CA SER A 51 6.62 -0.22 0.21
C SER A 51 5.98 -1.58 -0.07
N ALA A 52 4.65 -1.69 0.02
CA ALA A 52 3.96 -2.94 -0.29
C ALA A 52 4.05 -3.30 -1.78
N ASN A 53 3.98 -2.33 -2.68
CA ASN A 53 4.17 -2.57 -4.12
C ASN A 53 5.62 -2.95 -4.44
N ASP A 54 6.60 -2.30 -3.80
CA ASP A 54 8.02 -2.64 -3.92
C ASP A 54 8.31 -4.06 -3.40
N ASP A 55 7.76 -4.44 -2.24
CA ASP A 55 7.89 -5.79 -1.68
C ASP A 55 7.17 -6.86 -2.54
N ALA A 56 6.13 -6.47 -3.28
CA ALA A 56 5.44 -7.30 -4.28
C ALA A 56 6.20 -7.40 -5.62
N ASP A 57 7.36 -6.74 -5.74
CA ASP A 57 8.18 -6.70 -6.95
C ASP A 57 7.43 -6.12 -8.17
N ALA A 58 6.51 -5.18 -7.91
CA ALA A 58 5.80 -4.47 -8.97
C ALA A 58 6.77 -3.57 -9.77
N ASP A 59 6.44 -3.33 -11.05
CA ASP A 59 7.31 -2.52 -11.90
C ASP A 59 7.48 -1.11 -11.34
N GLN A 60 8.73 -0.63 -11.36
CA GLN A 60 9.08 0.60 -10.68
C GLN A 60 8.46 1.84 -11.36
N ASP A 61 8.25 1.80 -12.68
CA ASP A 61 7.57 2.89 -13.39
C ASP A 61 6.07 2.90 -13.06
N ASP A 62 5.45 1.74 -12.89
CA ASP A 62 4.06 1.62 -12.44
C ASP A 62 3.85 2.12 -11.00
N ILE A 63 4.77 1.79 -10.09
CA ILE A 63 4.77 2.30 -8.71
C ILE A 63 4.91 3.83 -8.73
N MET A 64 5.80 4.37 -9.56
CA MET A 64 6.00 5.81 -9.68
C MET A 64 4.80 6.54 -10.30
N ALA A 65 4.17 5.95 -11.32
CA ALA A 65 2.95 6.48 -11.92
C ALA A 65 1.80 6.53 -10.91
N GLN A 66 1.60 5.45 -10.14
CA GLN A 66 0.59 5.37 -9.09
C GLN A 66 0.88 6.33 -7.94
N ALA A 67 2.15 6.49 -7.56
CA ALA A 67 2.60 7.41 -6.53
C ALA A 67 2.76 8.85 -7.02
N ALA A 68 2.49 9.17 -8.29
CA ALA A 68 2.70 10.47 -8.92
C ALA A 68 4.10 11.06 -8.68
N HIS A 69 5.15 10.23 -8.76
CA HIS A 69 6.54 10.66 -8.65
C HIS A 69 7.19 10.72 -10.03
N SER A 70 7.79 11.86 -10.36
CA SER A 70 8.57 12.03 -11.60
C SER A 70 10.04 11.64 -11.47
N GLN A 71 10.50 11.36 -10.25
CA GLN A 71 11.89 11.00 -9.96
C GLN A 71 11.93 9.77 -9.05
N VAL A 72 12.77 8.80 -9.44
CA VAL A 72 13.04 7.58 -8.67
C VAL A 72 13.57 7.88 -7.27
N SER A 73 14.41 8.92 -7.14
CA SER A 73 14.95 9.38 -5.85
C SER A 73 13.87 9.80 -4.85
N THR A 74 12.75 10.34 -5.35
CA THR A 74 11.61 10.75 -4.53
C THR A 74 10.84 9.53 -4.04
N MET A 75 10.64 8.52 -4.89
CA MET A 75 9.99 7.25 -4.51
C MET A 75 10.82 6.46 -3.49
N ALA A 76 12.14 6.42 -3.68
CA ALA A 76 13.06 5.69 -2.79
C ALA A 76 13.00 6.17 -1.33
N ARG A 77 12.56 7.42 -1.06
CA ARG A 77 12.36 7.95 0.30
C ARG A 77 11.16 7.33 1.03
N TYR A 78 10.21 6.76 0.28
CA TYR A 78 8.99 6.17 0.81
C TYR A 78 9.06 4.65 0.96
N VAL A 79 10.03 4.01 0.30
CA VAL A 79 10.30 2.57 0.46
C VAL A 79 10.92 2.35 1.84
N ARG A 80 10.18 1.71 2.74
CA ARG A 80 10.60 1.39 4.11
C ARG A 80 10.84 -0.11 4.33
N GLY A 81 10.56 -0.95 3.32
CA GLY A 81 10.80 -2.40 3.27
C GLY A 81 12.08 -2.76 2.49
N THR A 82 12.78 -3.83 2.92
CA THR A 82 14.12 -4.22 2.43
C THR A 82 14.15 -5.59 1.74
N ILE A 83 13.00 -6.24 1.53
CA ILE A 83 12.98 -7.61 1.00
C ILE A 83 13.41 -7.63 -0.47
N GLY A 84 12.99 -6.65 -1.28
CA GLY A 84 13.42 -6.49 -2.67
C GLY A 84 14.94 -6.26 -2.80
N THR A 85 15.52 -5.43 -1.93
CA THR A 85 16.97 -5.19 -1.89
C THR A 85 17.76 -6.41 -1.44
N LEU A 86 17.26 -7.17 -0.46
CA LEU A 86 17.87 -8.43 -0.02
C LEU A 86 17.86 -9.50 -1.11
N ARG A 87 16.74 -9.64 -1.85
CA ARG A 87 16.63 -10.57 -2.99
C ARG A 87 17.57 -10.17 -4.13
N LYS A 88 17.65 -8.88 -4.47
CA LYS A 88 18.57 -8.36 -5.48
C LYS A 88 20.03 -8.61 -5.12
N VAL A 89 20.42 -8.37 -3.87
CA VAL A 89 21.77 -8.68 -3.38
C VAL A 89 22.04 -10.19 -3.38
N ALA A 90 21.05 -11.02 -3.04
CA ALA A 90 21.19 -12.48 -3.12
C ALA A 90 21.45 -12.95 -4.55
N ASN A 91 20.73 -12.41 -5.54
CA ASN A 91 20.95 -12.70 -6.96
C ASN A 91 22.31 -12.22 -7.45
N LEU A 92 22.73 -11.00 -7.09
CA LEU A 92 24.06 -10.47 -7.42
C LEU A 92 25.18 -11.30 -6.78
N ARG A 93 25.00 -11.79 -5.55
CA ARG A 93 25.95 -12.71 -4.89
C ARG A 93 26.01 -14.07 -5.56
N ALA A 94 24.88 -14.60 -6.02
CA ALA A 94 24.85 -15.86 -6.78
C ALA A 94 25.57 -15.71 -8.13
N ALA A 95 25.30 -14.63 -8.87
CA ALA A 95 25.98 -14.31 -10.12
C ALA A 95 27.49 -14.12 -9.93
N HIS A 96 27.90 -13.35 -8.91
CA HIS A 96 29.31 -13.17 -8.57
C HIS A 96 30.02 -14.48 -8.18
N ARG A 97 29.32 -15.42 -7.52
CA ARG A 97 29.89 -16.75 -7.22
C ARG A 97 30.03 -17.61 -8.47
N ALA A 98 29.13 -17.46 -9.44
CA ALA A 98 29.20 -18.16 -10.72
C ALA A 98 30.35 -17.66 -11.61
N ASP A 99 30.65 -16.36 -11.56
CA ASP A 99 31.76 -15.75 -12.32
C ASP A 99 33.15 -16.03 -11.72
N ARG A 100 33.23 -16.41 -10.45
CA ARG A 100 34.51 -16.74 -9.80
C ARG A 100 34.92 -18.16 -10.20
N LYS A 101 35.85 -18.29 -11.16
CA LYS A 101 36.53 -19.58 -11.39
C LYS A 101 37.17 -20.09 -10.09
N PRO A 102 37.10 -21.40 -9.80
CA PRO A 102 37.86 -21.96 -8.70
C PRO A 102 39.34 -21.63 -8.95
N ASN A 103 40.00 -21.06 -7.94
CA ASN A 103 41.44 -20.82 -8.05
C ASN A 103 42.14 -22.18 -8.19
N ASP A 104 42.84 -22.38 -9.31
CA ASP A 104 43.87 -23.41 -9.47
C ASP A 104 45.09 -23.12 -8.59
#